data_AF-A0A849NH33-F1
#
_entry.id   AF-A0A849NH33-F1
#
_cell.length_a   1.000
_cell.length_b   1.000
_cell.length_c   1.000
_cell.angle_alpha   90.00
_cell.angle_beta   90.00
_cell.angle_gamma   90.00
#
_symmetry.space_group_name_H-M   'P 1'
#
loop_
_entity.id
_entity.type
_entity.pdbx_description
1 polymer ?
#
loop_
_entity_poly.entity_id
_entity_poly.type
_entity_poly.pdbx_seq_one_letter_code
_entity_poly.pdbx_strand_id
1 'polypeptide(L)'
;MKKFTITAFIVFSFFMFNSIFAGNNSSKVAEEKYDLIVDNYLAGIESNNFGLKTSSVYYLGELKSSESVIPLLKILRNDDEDIRTRITAALALYKIGDGRGIYRLKTMSKFEDNQRLANLSEKFYYSYLLKEMGYEEELNENSLEEYVQNTALPNMFN
;
A
#
# COMPACT_ATOMS: atom_id res chain seq x y z
N MET A 1 8.41 52.58 -34.60
CA MET A 1 8.98 51.23 -34.43
C MET A 1 9.26 50.86 -32.97
N LYS A 2 9.95 51.70 -32.17
CA LYS A 2 10.27 51.40 -30.75
C LYS A 2 9.08 51.17 -29.80
N LYS A 3 7.93 51.82 -30.02
CA LYS A 3 6.74 51.63 -29.17
C LYS A 3 6.10 50.25 -29.38
N PHE A 4 6.03 49.77 -30.63
CA PHE A 4 5.44 48.47 -30.99
C PHE A 4 6.25 47.30 -30.41
N THR A 5 7.58 47.41 -30.38
CA THR A 5 8.46 46.40 -29.79
C THR A 5 8.29 46.28 -28.27
N ILE A 6 8.03 47.40 -27.57
CA ILE A 6 7.80 47.38 -26.11
C ILE A 6 6.44 46.71 -25.80
N THR A 7 5.39 47.05 -26.55
CA THR A 7 4.07 46.42 -26.35
C THR A 7 4.10 44.93 -26.64
N ALA A 8 4.81 44.50 -27.70
CA ALA A 8 4.97 43.09 -28.03
C ALA A 8 5.71 42.32 -26.92
N PHE A 9 6.72 42.94 -26.29
CA PHE A 9 7.47 42.34 -25.20
C PHE A 9 6.62 42.18 -23.93
N ILE A 10 5.77 43.15 -23.62
CA ILE A 10 4.85 43.08 -22.46
C ILE A 10 3.83 41.96 -22.64
N VAL A 11 3.23 41.84 -23.84
CA VAL A 11 2.26 40.76 -24.13
C VAL A 11 2.93 39.39 -24.10
N PHE A 12 4.14 39.27 -24.66
CA PHE A 12 4.91 38.02 -24.63
C PHE A 12 5.30 37.63 -23.20
N SER A 13 5.74 38.60 -22.39
CA SER A 13 6.06 38.39 -20.99
C SER A 13 4.81 37.97 -20.21
N PHE A 14 3.68 38.62 -20.41
CA PHE A 14 2.41 38.25 -19.77
C PHE A 14 1.96 36.84 -20.14
N PHE A 15 2.13 36.42 -21.40
CA PHE A 15 1.81 35.07 -21.85
C PHE A 15 2.73 34.01 -21.22
N MET A 16 4.03 34.32 -21.09
CA MET A 16 5.01 33.45 -20.42
C MET A 16 4.83 33.39 -18.89
N PHE A 17 4.30 34.44 -18.25
CA PHE A 17 3.99 34.40 -16.81
C PHE A 17 2.81 33.47 -16.50
N ASN A 18 1.81 33.38 -17.38
CA ASN A 18 0.63 32.52 -17.16
C ASN A 18 0.95 31.02 -17.27
N SER A 19 1.92 30.62 -18.11
CA SER A 19 2.28 29.20 -18.29
C SER A 19 2.99 28.61 -17.07
N ILE A 20 3.67 29.42 -16.27
CA ILE A 20 4.38 28.97 -15.06
C ILE A 20 3.41 28.63 -13.93
N PHE A 21 2.24 29.29 -13.84
CA PHE A 21 1.29 29.09 -12.74
C PHE A 21 0.29 27.94 -12.97
N ALA A 22 0.06 27.53 -14.22
CA ALA A 22 -0.91 26.48 -14.56
C ALA A 22 -0.38 25.04 -14.38
N GLY A 23 0.95 24.84 -14.39
CA GLY A 23 1.57 23.51 -14.40
C GLY A 23 1.73 22.82 -13.04
N ASN A 24 1.66 23.55 -11.92
CA ASN A 24 2.05 23.04 -10.60
C ASN A 24 0.89 22.54 -9.70
N ASN A 25 -0.37 22.78 -10.07
CA ASN A 25 -1.51 22.47 -9.20
C ASN A 25 -2.03 21.02 -9.35
N SER A 26 -1.81 20.38 -10.50
CA SER A 26 -2.37 19.04 -10.77
C SER A 26 -1.67 17.93 -9.97
N SER A 27 -0.34 17.96 -9.88
CA SER A 27 0.45 16.98 -9.11
C SER A 27 0.18 17.10 -7.60
N LYS A 28 0.12 18.33 -7.08
CA LYS A 28 -0.15 18.60 -5.67
C LYS A 28 -1.53 18.11 -5.22
N VAL A 29 -2.57 18.31 -6.04
CA VAL A 29 -3.93 17.83 -5.73
C VAL A 29 -4.00 16.30 -5.73
N ALA A 30 -3.24 15.62 -6.59
CA ALA A 30 -3.19 14.17 -6.61
C ALA A 30 -2.48 13.60 -5.36
N GLU A 31 -1.41 14.25 -4.90
CA GLU A 31 -0.68 13.92 -3.67
C GLU A 31 -1.55 14.13 -2.43
N GLU A 32 -2.20 15.29 -2.28
CA GLU A 32 -3.14 15.56 -1.18
C GLU A 32 -4.29 14.52 -1.13
N LYS A 33 -4.76 14.07 -2.29
CA LYS A 33 -5.79 13.04 -2.38
C LYS A 33 -5.26 11.67 -1.96
N TYR A 34 -4.02 11.32 -2.31
CA TYR A 34 -3.40 10.07 -1.89
C TYR A 34 -3.22 10.05 -0.37
N ASP A 35 -2.67 11.12 0.20
CA ASP A 35 -2.45 11.26 1.64
C ASP A 35 -3.77 11.12 2.41
N LEU A 36 -4.83 11.79 1.94
CA LEU A 36 -6.17 11.67 2.54
C LEU A 36 -6.71 10.23 2.48
N ILE A 37 -6.47 9.50 1.39
CA ILE A 37 -6.89 8.09 1.27
C ILE A 37 -6.12 7.23 2.28
N VAL A 38 -4.80 7.40 2.37
CA VAL A 38 -3.96 6.67 3.33
C VAL A 38 -4.41 6.97 4.76
N ASP A 39 -4.61 8.25 5.11
CA ASP A 39 -5.08 8.68 6.43
C ASP A 39 -6.43 8.07 6.79
N ASN A 40 -7.37 8.02 5.84
CA ASN A 40 -8.68 7.40 6.06
C ASN A 40 -8.57 5.90 6.36
N TYR A 41 -7.70 5.17 5.65
CA TYR A 41 -7.50 3.75 5.94
C TYR A 41 -6.70 3.52 7.23
N LEU A 42 -5.74 4.40 7.56
CA LEU A 42 -5.06 4.37 8.85
C LEU A 42 -6.05 4.59 10.01
N ALA A 43 -7.00 5.51 9.86
CA ALA A 43 -8.10 5.67 10.81
C ALA A 43 -9.00 4.42 10.85
N GLY A 44 -9.25 3.80 9.70
CA GLY A 44 -10.06 2.58 9.58
C GLY A 44 -9.48 1.37 10.30
N ILE A 45 -8.14 1.25 10.39
CA ILE A 45 -7.45 0.20 11.16
C ILE A 45 -7.86 0.20 12.64
N GLU A 46 -8.15 1.37 13.21
CA GLU A 46 -8.51 1.50 14.63
C GLU A 46 -10.02 1.22 14.89
N SER A 47 -10.79 0.87 13.86
CA SER A 47 -12.21 0.60 13.99
C SER A 47 -12.51 -0.70 14.73
N ASN A 48 -13.53 -0.68 15.59
CA ASN A 48 -14.08 -1.90 16.19
C ASN A 48 -14.91 -2.73 15.20
N ASN A 49 -15.26 -2.17 14.03
CA ASN A 49 -15.93 -2.93 12.98
C ASN A 49 -14.89 -3.78 12.25
N PHE A 50 -14.95 -5.09 12.46
CA PHE A 50 -14.05 -6.08 11.86
C PHE A 50 -13.90 -5.94 10.32
N GLY A 51 -15.02 -5.72 9.62
CA GLY A 51 -15.02 -5.58 8.16
C GLY A 51 -14.28 -4.32 7.73
N LEU A 52 -14.64 -3.16 8.30
CA LEU A 52 -13.97 -1.90 7.99
C LEU A 52 -12.47 -1.95 8.33
N LYS A 53 -12.12 -2.46 9.51
CA LYS A 53 -10.71 -2.64 9.92
C LYS A 53 -9.97 -3.46 8.88
N THR A 54 -10.46 -4.65 8.55
CA THR A 54 -9.72 -5.55 7.68
C THR A 54 -9.67 -5.08 6.23
N SER A 55 -10.74 -4.46 5.72
CA SER A 55 -10.71 -3.81 4.39
C SER A 55 -9.70 -2.66 4.36
N SER A 56 -9.57 -1.88 5.45
CA SER A 56 -8.58 -0.80 5.52
C SER A 56 -7.15 -1.35 5.50
N VAL A 57 -6.88 -2.42 6.26
CA VAL A 57 -5.61 -3.16 6.22
C VAL A 57 -5.29 -3.63 4.80
N TYR A 58 -6.28 -4.22 4.12
CA TYR A 58 -6.13 -4.70 2.75
C TYR A 58 -5.76 -3.56 1.79
N TYR A 59 -6.53 -2.48 1.78
CA TYR A 59 -6.31 -1.37 0.85
C TYR A 59 -5.00 -0.60 1.08
N LEU A 60 -4.50 -0.55 2.32
CA LEU A 60 -3.16 -0.01 2.58
C LEU A 60 -2.05 -0.84 1.89
N GLY A 61 -2.25 -2.16 1.79
CA GLY A 61 -1.42 -3.05 0.98
C GLY A 61 -1.52 -2.74 -0.52
N GLU A 62 -2.75 -2.59 -1.04
CA GLU A 62 -2.99 -2.24 -2.46
C GLU A 62 -2.31 -0.93 -2.86
N LEU A 63 -2.37 0.05 -1.97
CA LEU A 63 -1.76 1.37 -2.15
C LEU A 63 -0.24 1.36 -1.98
N LYS A 64 0.32 0.25 -1.51
CA LYS A 64 1.73 0.09 -1.15
C LYS A 64 2.22 1.21 -0.24
N SER A 65 1.37 1.64 0.71
CA SER A 65 1.64 2.77 1.59
C SER A 65 2.78 2.44 2.56
N SER A 66 3.88 3.19 2.46
CA SER A 66 5.05 3.01 3.31
C SER A 66 4.79 3.43 4.76
N GLU A 67 3.85 4.37 4.95
CA GLU A 67 3.40 4.93 6.23
C GLU A 67 2.67 3.86 7.05
N SER A 68 2.00 2.94 6.37
CA SER A 68 1.22 1.87 6.99
C SER A 68 2.05 0.72 7.55
N VAL A 69 3.35 0.62 7.23
CA VAL A 69 4.20 -0.51 7.64
C VAL A 69 4.21 -0.71 9.16
N ILE A 70 4.35 0.36 9.94
CA ILE A 70 4.37 0.26 11.41
C ILE A 70 2.99 -0.13 11.97
N PRO A 71 1.87 0.52 11.59
CA PRO A 71 0.52 0.06 11.93
C PRO A 71 0.26 -1.41 11.59
N LEU A 72 0.58 -1.85 10.37
CA LEU A 72 0.38 -3.24 9.93
C LEU A 72 1.22 -4.24 10.73
N LEU A 73 2.46 -3.87 11.09
CA LEU A 73 3.30 -4.68 11.99
C LEU A 73 2.69 -4.82 13.40
N LYS A 74 2.00 -3.80 13.91
CA LYS A 74 1.30 -3.90 15.21
C LYS A 74 0.15 -4.90 15.14
N ILE A 75 -0.67 -4.82 14.09
CA ILE A 75 -1.79 -5.75 13.84
C ILE A 75 -1.26 -7.18 13.75
N LEU A 76 -0.23 -7.41 12.93
CA LEU A 76 0.34 -8.73 12.71
C LEU A 76 0.89 -9.36 14.01
N ARG A 77 1.40 -8.54 14.94
CA ARG A 77 1.97 -8.97 16.23
C ARG A 77 0.96 -9.11 17.36
N ASN A 78 -0.28 -8.67 17.16
CA ASN A 78 -1.30 -8.72 18.19
C ASN A 78 -1.98 -10.08 18.19
N ASP A 79 -1.67 -10.93 19.17
CA ASP A 79 -2.24 -12.28 19.25
C ASP A 79 -3.74 -12.28 19.57
N ASP A 80 -4.27 -11.18 20.14
CA ASP A 80 -5.69 -10.97 20.40
C ASP A 80 -6.46 -10.46 19.16
N GLU A 81 -5.77 -10.10 18.08
CA GLU A 81 -6.42 -9.65 16.85
C GLU A 81 -6.99 -10.82 16.06
N ASP A 82 -8.11 -10.58 15.37
CA ASP A 82 -8.74 -11.62 14.55
C ASP A 82 -7.72 -12.16 13.53
N ILE A 83 -7.60 -13.49 13.48
CA ILE A 83 -6.63 -14.17 12.62
C ILE A 83 -6.75 -13.77 11.14
N ARG A 84 -7.95 -13.42 10.69
CA ARG A 84 -8.20 -12.93 9.34
C ARG A 84 -7.53 -11.58 9.11
N THR A 85 -7.68 -10.65 10.04
CA THR A 85 -7.03 -9.34 9.99
C THR A 85 -5.50 -9.46 10.06
N ARG A 86 -4.98 -10.36 10.90
CA ARG A 86 -3.53 -10.66 10.96
C ARG A 86 -2.99 -11.21 9.63
N ILE A 87 -3.73 -12.13 8.99
CA ILE A 87 -3.38 -12.66 7.67
C ILE A 87 -3.42 -11.57 6.60
N THR A 88 -4.44 -10.70 6.62
CA THR A 88 -4.52 -9.55 5.71
C THR A 88 -3.35 -8.58 5.93
N ALA A 89 -2.92 -8.36 7.18
CA ALA A 89 -1.75 -7.53 7.47
C ALA A 89 -0.45 -8.15 6.93
N ALA A 90 -0.30 -9.48 7.03
CA ALA A 90 0.83 -10.18 6.43
C ALA A 90 0.86 -10.03 4.89
N LEU A 91 -0.31 -10.17 4.24
CA LEU A 91 -0.45 -9.94 2.80
C LEU A 91 -0.12 -8.48 2.43
N ALA A 92 -0.64 -7.50 3.17
CA ALA A 92 -0.37 -6.09 2.92
C ALA A 92 1.13 -5.76 3.05
N LEU A 93 1.81 -6.28 4.08
CA LEU A 93 3.26 -6.10 4.26
C LEU A 93 4.07 -6.71 3.11
N TYR A 94 3.64 -7.84 2.57
CA TYR A 94 4.23 -8.44 1.37
C TYR A 94 4.08 -7.52 0.15
N LYS A 95 2.87 -7.02 -0.11
CA LYS A 95 2.57 -6.13 -1.24
C LYS A 95 3.35 -4.82 -1.19
N ILE A 96 3.52 -4.26 0.01
CA ILE A 96 4.32 -3.06 0.24
C ILE A 96 5.80 -3.33 -0.05
N GLY A 97 6.31 -4.52 0.31
CA GLY A 97 7.70 -4.90 0.02
C GLY A 97 8.75 -4.19 0.89
N ASP A 98 8.33 -3.48 1.94
CA ASP A 98 9.25 -2.83 2.87
C ASP A 98 10.05 -3.88 3.65
N GLY A 99 11.38 -3.70 3.72
CA GLY A 99 12.29 -4.66 4.35
C GLY A 99 11.94 -5.01 5.80
N ARG A 100 11.32 -4.09 6.57
CA ARG A 100 10.85 -4.35 7.93
C ARG A 100 9.68 -5.34 7.93
N GLY A 101 8.74 -5.16 7.00
CA GLY A 101 7.61 -6.07 6.77
C GLY A 101 8.09 -7.45 6.33
N ILE A 102 8.93 -7.50 5.31
CA ILE A 102 9.51 -8.75 4.79
C ILE A 102 10.30 -9.50 5.86
N TYR A 103 11.13 -8.79 6.63
CA TYR A 103 11.85 -9.41 7.75
C TYR A 103 10.89 -10.00 8.78
N ARG A 104 9.77 -9.31 9.09
CA ARG A 104 8.77 -9.84 10.02
C ARG A 104 8.14 -11.12 9.48
N LEU A 105 7.77 -11.17 8.20
CA LEU A 105 7.20 -12.37 7.56
C LEU A 105 8.14 -13.59 7.70
N LYS A 106 9.45 -13.39 7.47
CA LYS A 106 10.48 -14.41 7.69
C LYS A 106 10.53 -14.94 9.12
N THR A 107 10.37 -14.06 10.11
CA THR A 107 10.38 -14.49 11.51
C THR A 107 9.08 -15.20 11.88
N MET A 108 7.96 -14.76 11.32
CA MET A 108 6.64 -15.30 11.61
C MET A 108 6.52 -16.76 11.17
N SER A 109 7.09 -17.12 10.02
CA SER A 109 7.11 -18.51 9.57
C SER A 109 7.81 -19.49 10.51
N LYS A 110 8.62 -19.00 11.45
CA LYS A 110 9.40 -19.83 12.39
C LYS A 110 8.82 -19.90 13.80
N PHE A 111 8.15 -18.84 14.24
CA PHE A 111 7.82 -18.62 15.64
C PHE A 111 6.32 -18.38 15.89
N GLU A 112 5.49 -18.35 14.85
CA GLU A 112 4.04 -18.21 15.00
C GLU A 112 3.39 -19.56 15.30
N ASP A 113 2.61 -19.62 16.39
CA ASP A 113 1.87 -20.82 16.78
C ASP A 113 0.72 -21.11 15.81
N ASN A 114 0.14 -20.07 15.21
CA ASN A 114 -0.88 -20.24 14.19
C ASN A 114 -0.27 -20.76 12.88
N GLN A 115 -0.35 -22.07 12.67
CA GLN A 115 0.20 -22.75 11.49
C GLN A 115 -0.21 -22.11 10.15
N ARG A 116 -1.44 -21.61 10.06
CA ARG A 116 -1.96 -20.99 8.83
C ARG A 116 -1.25 -19.66 8.54
N LEU A 117 -1.12 -18.80 9.55
CA LEU A 117 -0.39 -17.54 9.42
C LEU A 117 1.11 -17.77 9.20
N ALA A 118 1.70 -18.76 9.87
CA ALA A 118 3.09 -19.17 9.67
C ALA A 118 3.35 -19.56 8.21
N ASN A 119 2.54 -20.49 7.68
CA ASN A 119 2.67 -20.98 6.30
C ASN A 119 2.45 -19.87 5.26
N LEU A 120 1.48 -18.98 5.47
CA LEU A 120 1.25 -17.85 4.56
C LEU A 120 2.41 -16.85 4.61
N SER A 121 2.92 -16.54 5.79
CA SER A 121 4.07 -15.65 5.95
C SER A 121 5.32 -16.22 5.27
N GLU A 122 5.50 -17.54 5.33
CA GLU A 122 6.56 -18.25 4.62
C GLU A 122 6.42 -18.08 3.09
N LYS A 123 5.23 -18.34 2.55
CA LYS A 123 4.94 -18.18 1.12
C LYS A 123 5.22 -16.75 0.65
N PHE A 124 4.70 -15.76 1.38
CA PHE A 124 4.92 -14.35 1.05
C PHE A 124 6.41 -13.97 1.07
N TYR A 125 7.17 -14.44 2.07
CA TYR A 125 8.60 -14.19 2.13
C TYR A 125 9.35 -14.81 0.94
N TYR A 126 9.05 -16.05 0.57
CA TYR A 126 9.71 -16.69 -0.56
C TYR A 126 9.32 -16.07 -1.91
N SER A 127 8.05 -15.74 -2.12
CA SER A 127 7.63 -15.01 -3.32
C SER A 127 8.42 -13.71 -3.46
N TYR A 128 8.49 -12.91 -2.39
CA TYR A 128 9.30 -11.69 -2.40
C TYR A 128 10.76 -11.95 -2.80
N LEU A 129 11.41 -12.96 -2.23
CA LEU A 129 12.80 -13.29 -2.58
C LEU A 129 12.96 -13.73 -4.05
N LEU A 130 12.06 -14.57 -4.55
CA LEU A 130 12.12 -15.06 -5.93
C LEU A 130 11.99 -13.91 -6.93
N LYS A 131 11.08 -12.98 -6.65
CA LYS A 131 10.90 -11.75 -7.42
C LYS A 131 12.15 -10.88 -7.42
N GLU A 132 12.75 -10.63 -6.26
CA GLU A 132 14.00 -9.85 -6.14
C GLU A 132 15.18 -10.53 -6.85
N MET A 133 15.17 -11.87 -6.95
CA MET A 133 16.17 -12.65 -7.69
C MET A 133 15.91 -12.71 -9.21
N GLY A 134 14.82 -12.11 -9.70
CA GLY A 134 14.48 -12.06 -11.13
C GLY A 134 13.88 -13.34 -11.69
N TYR A 135 13.35 -14.23 -10.85
CA TYR A 135 12.60 -15.40 -11.30
C TYR A 135 11.15 -15.00 -11.64
N GLU A 136 10.64 -15.44 -12.79
CA GLU A 136 9.21 -15.32 -13.12
C GLU A 136 8.40 -16.25 -12.21
N GLU A 137 7.44 -15.68 -11.49
CA GLU A 137 6.69 -16.39 -10.45
C GLU A 137 5.57 -17.25 -11.04
N GLU A 138 5.60 -18.56 -10.77
CA GLU A 138 4.41 -19.43 -10.88
C GLU A 138 3.35 -19.08 -9.80
N LEU A 139 3.82 -18.52 -8.67
CA LEU A 139 3.04 -18.04 -7.52
C LEU A 139 3.12 -16.50 -7.44
N ASN A 140 2.43 -15.81 -8.34
CA ASN A 140 2.37 -14.35 -8.40
C ASN A 140 1.40 -13.71 -7.39
N GLU A 141 1.47 -12.38 -7.22
CA GLU A 141 0.61 -11.60 -6.30
C GLU A 141 -0.88 -11.97 -6.40
N ASN A 142 -1.42 -12.08 -7.62
CA ASN A 142 -2.82 -12.46 -7.86
C ASN A 142 -3.12 -13.89 -7.39
N SER A 143 -2.23 -14.84 -7.66
CA SER A 143 -2.41 -16.24 -7.23
C SER A 143 -2.36 -16.39 -5.70
N LEU A 144 -1.54 -15.57 -5.04
CA LEU A 144 -1.45 -15.53 -3.58
C LEU A 144 -2.70 -14.89 -2.98
N GLU A 145 -3.20 -13.82 -3.58
CA GLU A 145 -4.48 -13.22 -3.20
C GLU A 145 -5.64 -14.19 -3.35
N GLU A 146 -5.75 -14.86 -4.50
CA GLU A 146 -6.78 -15.87 -4.75
C GLU A 146 -6.67 -17.00 -3.72
N TYR A 147 -5.46 -17.48 -3.45
CA TYR A 147 -5.23 -18.48 -2.41
C TYR A 147 -5.68 -17.99 -1.04
N VAL A 148 -5.36 -16.75 -0.66
CA VAL A 148 -5.81 -16.14 0.60
C VAL A 148 -7.32 -15.92 0.59
N GLN A 149 -7.96 -15.54 -0.50
CA GLN A 149 -9.41 -15.39 -0.53
C GLN A 149 -10.12 -16.74 -0.37
N ASN A 150 -9.65 -17.76 -1.09
CA ASN A 150 -10.25 -19.09 -1.11
C ASN A 150 -9.96 -19.91 0.15
N THR A 151 -8.78 -19.75 0.75
CA THR A 151 -8.35 -20.56 1.89
C THR A 151 -8.20 -19.79 3.18
N ALA A 152 -7.96 -18.47 3.12
CA ALA A 152 -7.74 -17.45 4.17
C ALA A 152 -8.97 -16.76 4.76
N LEU A 153 -9.77 -16.23 3.84
CA LEU A 153 -10.77 -15.18 4.06
C LEU A 153 -12.06 -15.44 3.26
N PRO A 154 -12.65 -16.65 3.31
CA PRO A 154 -13.84 -16.93 2.50
C PRO A 154 -14.96 -15.97 2.93
N ASN A 155 -15.49 -15.20 1.96
CA ASN A 155 -16.58 -14.23 2.11
C ASN A 155 -16.23 -12.84 2.70
N MET A 156 -14.97 -12.41 2.71
CA MET A 156 -14.63 -11.06 3.23
C MET A 156 -15.07 -9.90 2.30
N PHE A 157 -15.28 -10.16 1.01
CA PHE A 157 -15.60 -9.15 -0.01
C PHE A 157 -16.93 -9.41 -0.76
N ASN A 158 -17.79 -10.29 -0.21
CA ASN A 158 -19.15 -10.52 -0.70
C ASN A 158 -20.16 -9.67 0.08
#